data_AF-A0A1Z8S322-F1
#
_entry.id   AF-A0A1Z8S322-F1
#
_cell.length_a   1.000
_cell.length_b   1.000
_cell.length_c   1.000
_cell.angle_alpha   90.00
_cell.angle_beta   90.00
_cell.angle_gamma   90.00
#
_symmetry.space_group_name_H-M   'P 1'
#
loop_
_entity.id
_entity.type
_entity.pdbx_description
1 polymer ?
#
loop_
_entity_poly.entity_id
_entity_poly.type
_entity_poly.pdbx_seq_one_letter_code
_entity_poly.pdbx_strand_id
1 'polypeptide(L)'
;MKYYAYTPGTGNAGTSNNYTLEWVDDFDTLDATRWDRSEDGSVGPLCTFRGANVEVVGGELQLTITEPNPVVPTRPVTFGVDASSLPLSPTDVIYVAGSFNEWCANCHALNDDDGDLVWTTTLDLPLGQHQFQYVVNGWGGAVSQPQLGSSCDFNPCDEWTNYGVSIEEELEHAYVDLHCWNTCNLCGDLNPNSCPADLDGVNDVLMLLGEFGCSVDCTTDLDGDGVVAIGDVLDMLGMFGESRP
;
A
#
# COMPACT_ATOMS: atom_id res chain seq x y z
N MET A 1 -4.91 -16.19 -22.27
CA MET A 1 -4.07 -16.97 -21.33
C MET A 1 -4.88 -18.12 -20.72
N LYS A 2 -4.25 -19.23 -20.29
CA LYS A 2 -4.94 -20.34 -19.62
C LYS A 2 -4.15 -20.76 -18.39
N TYR A 3 -4.83 -20.92 -17.27
CA TYR A 3 -4.22 -21.39 -16.04
C TYR A 3 -4.74 -22.76 -15.65
N TYR A 4 -3.81 -23.61 -15.22
CA TYR A 4 -4.10 -24.98 -14.83
C TYR A 4 -3.55 -25.23 -13.43
N ALA A 5 -4.39 -25.75 -12.54
CA ALA A 5 -3.96 -26.23 -11.24
C ALA A 5 -3.23 -27.57 -11.38
N TYR A 6 -2.23 -27.80 -10.52
CA TYR A 6 -1.57 -29.10 -10.42
C TYR A 6 -2.42 -30.06 -9.59
N THR A 7 -3.00 -31.06 -10.25
CA THR A 7 -3.92 -32.06 -9.70
C THR A 7 -3.47 -33.47 -10.10
N PRO A 8 -2.40 -34.00 -9.47
CA PRO A 8 -1.79 -35.25 -9.88
C PRO A 8 -2.75 -36.44 -9.68
N GLY A 9 -2.83 -37.32 -10.68
CA GLY A 9 -3.68 -38.52 -10.66
C GLY A 9 -5.16 -38.30 -10.95
N THR A 10 -5.65 -37.06 -10.95
CA THR A 10 -7.05 -36.70 -11.26
C THR A 10 -7.19 -35.71 -12.42
N GLY A 11 -6.09 -35.07 -12.83
CA GLY A 11 -6.09 -34.12 -13.94
C GLY A 11 -6.31 -34.76 -15.31
N ASN A 12 -6.42 -33.90 -16.32
CA ASN A 12 -6.71 -34.29 -17.70
C ASN A 12 -5.86 -33.54 -18.74
N ALA A 13 -4.92 -32.70 -18.31
CA ALA A 13 -4.05 -31.91 -19.18
C ALA A 13 -2.58 -31.98 -18.74
N GLY A 14 -1.69 -31.58 -19.65
CA GLY A 14 -0.25 -31.48 -19.40
C GLY A 14 0.45 -32.82 -19.25
N THR A 15 1.68 -32.79 -18.73
CA THR A 15 2.50 -33.99 -18.55
C THR A 15 1.82 -34.97 -17.59
N SER A 16 1.65 -36.22 -18.05
CA SER A 16 1.01 -37.31 -17.29
C SER A 16 -0.43 -37.03 -16.84
N ASN A 17 -1.13 -36.09 -17.48
CA ASN A 17 -2.47 -35.64 -17.07
C ASN A 17 -2.52 -35.15 -15.61
N ASN A 18 -1.44 -34.52 -15.13
CA ASN A 18 -1.39 -34.06 -13.74
C ASN A 18 -1.98 -32.65 -13.54
N TYR A 19 -2.67 -32.09 -14.52
CA TYR A 19 -3.19 -30.73 -14.45
C TYR A 19 -4.67 -30.65 -14.83
N THR A 20 -5.40 -29.74 -14.20
CA THR A 20 -6.80 -29.44 -14.48
C THR A 20 -6.95 -27.97 -14.82
N LEU A 21 -7.71 -27.66 -15.87
CA LEU A 21 -7.99 -26.27 -16.26
C LEU A 21 -8.83 -25.59 -15.18
N GLU A 22 -8.37 -24.45 -14.69
CA GLU A 22 -9.09 -23.64 -13.70
C GLU A 22 -9.81 -22.49 -14.40
N TRP A 23 -9.08 -21.71 -15.19
CA TRP A 23 -9.64 -20.55 -15.89
C TRP A 23 -8.93 -20.26 -17.20
N VAL A 24 -9.65 -19.55 -18.06
CA VAL A 24 -9.20 -19.03 -19.34
C VAL A 24 -9.49 -17.55 -19.35
N ASP A 25 -8.54 -16.79 -19.86
CA ASP A 25 -8.70 -15.37 -20.14
C ASP A 25 -8.47 -15.14 -21.62
N ASP A 26 -9.48 -14.73 -22.35
CA ASP A 26 -9.35 -14.49 -23.79
C ASP A 26 -8.84 -13.07 -24.09
N PHE A 27 -8.67 -12.22 -23.07
CA PHE A 27 -8.27 -10.82 -23.19
C PHE A 27 -9.18 -10.01 -24.13
N ASP A 28 -10.50 -10.18 -24.00
CA ASP A 28 -11.47 -9.24 -24.59
C ASP A 28 -11.44 -7.88 -23.88
N THR A 29 -11.12 -7.89 -22.58
CA THR A 29 -10.84 -6.74 -21.72
C THR A 29 -9.76 -7.12 -20.71
N LEU A 30 -9.13 -6.13 -20.06
CA LEU A 30 -8.22 -6.41 -18.94
C LEU A 30 -9.03 -6.60 -17.64
N ASP A 31 -9.05 -7.84 -17.14
CA ASP A 31 -9.71 -8.20 -15.87
C ASP A 31 -8.85 -7.76 -14.67
N ALA A 32 -9.16 -6.58 -14.10
CA ALA A 32 -8.44 -6.00 -12.97
C ALA A 32 -8.52 -6.83 -11.67
N THR A 33 -9.44 -7.81 -11.58
CA THR A 33 -9.48 -8.74 -10.44
C THR A 33 -8.42 -9.84 -10.52
N ARG A 34 -7.78 -9.97 -11.69
CA ARG A 34 -6.82 -11.03 -12.00
C ARG A 34 -5.46 -10.49 -12.42
N TRP A 35 -5.47 -9.41 -13.19
CA TRP A 35 -4.29 -8.81 -13.77
C TRP A 35 -4.05 -7.44 -13.19
N ASP A 36 -2.77 -7.14 -13.02
CA ASP A 36 -2.30 -5.84 -12.58
C ASP A 36 -1.35 -5.25 -13.63
N ARG A 37 -1.21 -3.92 -13.62
CA ARG A 37 -0.31 -3.16 -14.47
C ARG A 37 0.68 -2.43 -13.58
N SER A 38 1.84 -3.06 -13.40
CA SER A 38 2.82 -2.53 -12.48
C SER A 38 3.75 -1.48 -13.12
N GLU A 39 4.05 -0.44 -12.35
CA GLU A 39 5.14 0.52 -12.58
C GLU A 39 6.50 0.02 -12.01
N ASP A 40 6.51 -1.16 -11.38
CA ASP A 40 7.65 -1.65 -10.61
C ASP A 40 8.63 -2.48 -11.43
N GLY A 41 9.91 -2.33 -11.10
CA GLY A 41 10.99 -3.13 -11.67
C GLY A 41 11.60 -2.58 -12.96
N SER A 42 12.59 -3.31 -13.49
CA SER A 42 13.35 -2.90 -14.67
C SER A 42 13.67 -4.08 -15.59
N VAL A 43 13.78 -3.77 -16.88
CA VAL A 43 14.27 -4.70 -17.91
C VAL A 43 15.66 -4.25 -18.32
N GLY A 44 16.66 -4.71 -17.57
CA GLY A 44 18.04 -4.26 -17.73
C GLY A 44 18.21 -2.78 -17.37
N PRO A 45 19.33 -2.14 -17.77
CA PRO A 45 19.64 -0.78 -17.31
C PRO A 45 18.92 0.33 -18.08
N LEU A 46 18.11 0.00 -19.10
CA LEU A 46 17.59 0.97 -20.07
C LEU A 46 16.06 1.12 -20.08
N CYS A 47 15.34 0.17 -19.48
CA CYS A 47 13.89 0.13 -19.54
C CYS A 47 13.32 -0.12 -18.13
N THR A 48 12.26 0.60 -17.80
CA THR A 48 11.39 0.34 -16.65
C THR A 48 10.07 -0.24 -17.14
N PHE A 49 9.34 -0.93 -16.26
CA PHE A 49 7.95 -1.24 -16.54
C PHE A 49 7.10 0.03 -16.44
N ARG A 50 5.99 0.06 -17.19
CA ARG A 50 5.03 1.17 -17.26
C ARG A 50 3.65 0.58 -17.53
N GLY A 51 2.66 0.91 -16.71
CA GLY A 51 1.27 0.50 -16.89
C GLY A 51 0.68 1.01 -18.19
N ALA A 52 1.04 2.24 -18.61
CA ALA A 52 0.69 2.83 -19.91
C ALA A 52 1.08 1.97 -21.13
N ASN A 53 2.03 1.03 -20.98
CA ASN A 53 2.48 0.16 -22.07
C ASN A 53 1.71 -1.16 -22.16
N VAL A 54 0.65 -1.32 -21.35
CA VAL A 54 -0.20 -2.51 -21.29
C VAL A 54 -1.63 -2.12 -21.70
N GLU A 55 -2.11 -2.68 -22.80
CA GLU A 55 -3.46 -2.44 -23.30
C GLU A 55 -4.06 -3.72 -23.90
N VAL A 56 -5.39 -3.83 -23.91
CA VAL A 56 -6.11 -4.84 -24.69
C VAL A 56 -6.69 -4.18 -25.94
N VAL A 57 -6.19 -4.57 -27.11
CA VAL A 57 -6.62 -4.00 -28.40
C VAL A 57 -7.02 -5.12 -29.34
N GLY A 58 -8.28 -5.09 -29.78
CA GLY A 58 -8.81 -6.08 -30.73
C GLY A 58 -8.93 -7.50 -30.18
N GLY A 59 -9.12 -7.65 -28.87
CA GLY A 59 -9.19 -8.96 -28.19
C GLY A 59 -7.83 -9.59 -27.94
N GLU A 60 -6.75 -8.80 -27.98
CA GLU A 60 -5.39 -9.27 -27.70
C GLU A 60 -4.73 -8.36 -26.67
N LEU A 61 -4.05 -8.96 -25.68
CA LEU A 61 -3.15 -8.25 -24.78
C LEU A 61 -1.92 -7.78 -25.55
N GLN A 62 -1.71 -6.47 -25.59
CA GLN A 62 -0.55 -5.83 -26.18
C GLN A 62 0.38 -5.29 -25.10
N LEU A 63 1.65 -5.70 -25.18
CA LEU A 63 2.74 -5.18 -24.35
C LEU A 63 3.70 -4.42 -25.26
N THR A 64 3.80 -3.11 -25.07
CA THR A 64 4.58 -2.24 -25.96
C THR A 64 5.87 -1.78 -25.28
N ILE A 65 6.94 -1.63 -26.06
CA ILE A 65 8.16 -0.95 -25.61
C ILE A 65 8.21 0.39 -26.32
N THR A 66 8.23 1.47 -25.53
CA THR A 66 8.27 2.84 -26.03
C THR A 66 9.62 3.49 -25.71
N GLU A 67 9.94 4.59 -26.40
CA GLU A 67 11.05 5.43 -25.98
C GLU A 67 10.75 6.06 -24.60
N PRO A 68 11.78 6.34 -23.77
CA PRO A 68 11.59 7.00 -22.49
C PRO A 68 10.94 8.37 -22.65
N ASN A 69 9.86 8.61 -21.92
CA ASN A 69 9.27 9.94 -21.84
C ASN A 69 10.12 10.81 -20.88
N PRO A 70 10.66 11.95 -21.32
CA PRO A 70 11.43 12.83 -20.45
C PRO A 70 10.59 13.47 -19.33
N VAL A 71 9.27 13.49 -19.49
CA VAL A 71 8.33 13.88 -18.43
C VAL A 71 7.92 12.63 -17.67
N VAL A 72 8.42 12.50 -16.45
CA VAL A 72 8.01 11.43 -15.55
C VAL A 72 6.72 11.86 -14.85
N PRO A 73 5.60 11.15 -15.03
CA PRO A 73 4.38 11.44 -14.29
C PRO A 73 4.61 11.26 -12.79
N THR A 74 3.94 12.09 -12.00
CA THR A 74 3.96 12.03 -10.55
C THR A 74 2.56 11.86 -10.00
N ARG A 75 2.48 11.38 -8.75
CA ARG A 75 1.26 11.35 -7.92
C ARG A 75 1.54 11.97 -6.55
N PRO A 76 0.55 12.61 -5.93
CA PRO A 76 0.65 13.01 -4.54
C PRO A 76 0.69 11.76 -3.66
N VAL A 77 1.64 11.71 -2.74
CA VAL A 77 1.85 10.63 -1.78
C VAL A 77 1.82 11.20 -0.37
N THR A 78 0.87 10.78 0.44
CA THR A 78 0.83 11.14 1.86
C THR A 78 1.63 10.15 2.67
N PHE A 79 2.68 10.66 3.31
CA PHE A 79 3.48 9.97 4.31
C PHE A 79 2.96 10.31 5.69
N GLY A 80 3.05 9.35 6.60
CA GLY A 80 2.74 9.57 8.01
C GLY A 80 3.35 8.55 8.95
N VAL A 81 3.54 8.98 10.20
CA VAL A 81 4.06 8.12 11.28
C VAL A 81 3.44 8.54 12.62
N ASP A 82 3.00 7.56 13.40
CA ASP A 82 2.56 7.78 14.77
C ASP A 82 3.79 7.87 15.68
N ALA A 83 4.00 9.06 16.22
CA ALA A 83 5.10 9.38 17.13
C ALA A 83 4.66 9.48 18.61
N SER A 84 3.44 9.06 18.95
CA SER A 84 2.87 9.14 20.31
C SER A 84 3.70 8.40 21.37
N SER A 85 4.46 7.38 20.96
CA SER A 85 5.35 6.62 21.84
C SER A 85 6.68 7.32 22.15
N LEU A 86 7.01 8.41 21.43
CA LEU A 86 8.25 9.15 21.61
C LEU A 86 8.10 10.31 22.59
N PRO A 87 9.11 10.57 23.44
CA PRO A 87 9.14 11.76 24.27
C PRO A 87 9.66 12.98 23.48
N LEU A 88 8.92 13.41 22.45
CA LEU A 88 9.30 14.56 21.64
C LEU A 88 9.24 15.87 22.44
N SER A 89 10.20 16.75 22.19
CA SER A 89 10.20 18.13 22.66
C SER A 89 9.43 19.03 21.67
N PRO A 90 8.92 20.20 22.11
CA PRO A 90 8.21 21.13 21.21
C PRO A 90 9.05 21.70 20.07
N THR A 91 10.36 21.47 20.06
CA THR A 91 11.28 21.92 19.00
C THR A 91 11.71 20.80 18.08
N ASP A 92 11.31 19.56 18.37
CA ASP A 92 11.63 18.41 17.51
C ASP A 92 10.77 18.44 16.25
N VAL A 93 11.38 18.02 15.15
CA VAL A 93 10.73 17.92 13.84
C VAL A 93 11.02 16.54 13.27
N ILE A 94 9.98 15.88 12.77
CA ILE A 94 10.10 14.61 12.05
C ILE A 94 10.24 14.92 10.56
N TYR A 95 11.18 14.25 9.89
CA TYR A 95 11.38 14.35 8.46
C TYR A 95 11.22 12.98 7.81
N VAL A 96 10.83 12.97 6.53
CA VAL A 96 10.92 11.77 5.69
C VAL A 96 12.18 11.84 4.83
N ALA A 97 12.98 10.77 4.88
CA ALA A 97 14.17 10.58 4.07
C ALA A 97 13.99 9.33 3.22
N GLY A 98 14.18 9.44 1.91
CA GLY A 98 13.96 8.31 1.00
C GLY A 98 14.70 8.44 -0.33
N SER A 99 14.49 7.45 -1.19
CA SER A 99 15.07 7.39 -2.54
C SER A 99 14.75 8.63 -3.38
N PHE A 100 13.59 9.23 -3.16
CA PHE A 100 13.10 10.40 -3.88
C PHE A 100 13.77 11.74 -3.48
N ASN A 101 14.47 11.81 -2.35
CA ASN A 101 15.15 13.02 -1.89
C ASN A 101 16.62 12.78 -1.52
N GLU A 102 17.26 11.80 -2.15
CA GLU A 102 18.66 11.43 -1.87
C GLU A 102 18.93 11.13 -0.38
N TRP A 103 17.93 10.59 0.33
CA TRP A 103 17.99 10.32 1.77
C TRP A 103 18.28 11.57 2.63
N CYS A 104 17.80 12.73 2.19
CA CYS A 104 17.97 13.98 2.93
C CYS A 104 17.08 14.01 4.19
N ALA A 105 17.69 13.73 5.35
CA ALA A 105 17.06 13.65 6.66
C ALA A 105 16.58 14.98 7.28
N ASN A 106 16.65 16.08 6.54
CA ASN A 106 16.20 17.39 7.00
C ASN A 106 15.63 18.27 5.89
N CYS A 107 15.20 17.66 4.77
CA CYS A 107 14.65 18.39 3.62
C CYS A 107 13.11 18.44 3.61
N HIS A 108 12.43 17.36 3.97
CA HIS A 108 10.96 17.27 3.95
C HIS A 108 10.42 17.00 5.35
N ALA A 109 10.01 18.06 6.04
CA ALA A 109 9.42 17.98 7.36
C ALA A 109 7.96 17.51 7.28
N LEU A 110 7.55 16.71 8.26
CA LEU A 110 6.17 16.37 8.54
C LEU A 110 5.60 17.39 9.55
N ASN A 111 4.26 17.48 9.61
CA ASN A 111 3.54 18.34 10.54
C ASN A 111 2.52 17.52 11.35
N ASP A 112 2.21 18.02 12.54
CA ASP A 112 1.20 17.49 13.48
C ASP A 112 0.29 18.68 13.84
N ASP A 113 -0.47 19.12 12.83
CA ASP A 113 -1.24 20.38 12.90
C ASP A 113 -2.52 20.24 13.76
N ASP A 114 -3.03 19.03 13.91
CA ASP A 114 -4.18 18.67 14.75
C ASP A 114 -3.79 18.22 16.16
N GLY A 115 -2.52 17.90 16.39
CA GLY A 115 -1.96 17.63 17.72
C GLY A 115 -2.32 16.24 18.25
N ASP A 116 -2.58 15.29 17.37
CA ASP A 116 -2.88 13.89 17.71
C ASP A 116 -1.60 13.02 17.79
N LEU A 117 -0.43 13.61 17.51
CA LEU A 117 0.90 12.97 17.49
C LEU A 117 1.12 12.06 16.28
N VAL A 118 0.25 12.09 15.28
CA VAL A 118 0.45 11.52 13.95
C VAL A 118 1.00 12.61 13.03
N TRP A 119 2.27 12.46 12.67
CA TRP A 119 2.95 13.43 11.83
C TRP A 119 2.73 13.07 10.37
N THR A 120 2.38 14.04 9.53
CA THR A 120 2.08 13.81 8.10
C THR A 120 2.72 14.83 7.15
N THR A 121 2.92 14.42 5.90
CA THR A 121 3.25 15.32 4.78
C THR A 121 2.81 14.69 3.46
N THR A 122 2.52 15.52 2.45
CA THR A 122 2.26 15.04 1.08
C THR A 122 3.36 15.51 0.14
N LEU A 123 3.89 14.59 -0.69
CA LEU A 123 4.92 14.88 -1.69
C LEU A 123 4.48 14.36 -3.06
N ASP A 124 4.74 15.11 -4.12
CA ASP A 124 4.58 14.62 -5.50
C ASP A 124 5.76 13.74 -5.88
N LEU A 125 5.53 12.43 -6.01
CA LEU A 125 6.57 11.46 -6.32
C LEU A 125 6.39 10.83 -7.71
N PRO A 126 7.50 10.52 -8.42
CA PRO A 126 7.46 9.73 -9.65
C PRO A 126 6.76 8.38 -9.46
N LEU A 127 6.16 7.83 -10.52
CA LEU A 127 5.63 6.46 -10.49
C LEU A 127 6.70 5.41 -10.15
N GLY A 128 6.26 4.27 -9.64
CA GLY A 128 7.08 3.12 -9.25
C GLY A 128 7.46 3.10 -7.77
N GLN A 129 8.46 2.27 -7.44
CA GLN A 129 8.86 1.98 -6.06
C GLN A 129 9.74 3.06 -5.44
N HIS A 130 9.41 3.43 -4.21
CA HIS A 130 10.22 4.31 -3.36
C HIS A 130 10.45 3.70 -1.99
N GLN A 131 11.66 3.89 -1.47
CA GLN A 131 12.03 3.48 -0.12
C GLN A 131 12.21 4.71 0.76
N PHE A 132 11.86 4.60 2.04
CA PHE A 132 11.98 5.72 2.97
C PHE A 132 12.10 5.28 4.44
N GLN A 133 12.47 6.24 5.27
CA GLN A 133 12.51 6.19 6.73
C GLN A 133 12.05 7.54 7.31
N TYR A 134 11.59 7.53 8.56
CA TYR A 134 11.30 8.75 9.31
C TYR A 134 12.40 9.06 10.31
N VAL A 135 12.78 10.33 10.44
CA VAL A 135 13.93 10.74 11.25
C VAL A 135 13.60 11.99 12.07
N VAL A 136 13.90 11.96 13.36
CA VAL A 136 13.73 13.12 14.25
C VAL A 136 14.98 13.98 14.19
N ASN A 137 14.86 15.25 13.79
CA ASN A 137 15.98 16.23 13.74
C ASN A 137 17.22 15.77 12.94
N GLY A 138 17.03 14.93 11.93
CA GLY A 138 18.11 14.40 11.09
C GLY A 138 18.73 13.09 11.60
N TRP A 139 19.75 12.59 10.89
CA TRP A 139 20.38 11.29 11.15
C TRP A 139 21.03 11.12 12.53
N GLY A 140 21.15 12.19 13.32
CA GLY A 140 21.63 12.12 14.71
C GLY A 140 20.55 11.84 15.74
N GLY A 141 19.27 11.89 15.37
CA GLY A 141 18.14 11.62 16.26
C GLY A 141 17.57 10.21 16.11
N ALA A 142 16.33 10.03 16.60
CA ALA A 142 15.62 8.77 16.49
C ALA A 142 15.22 8.50 15.02
N VAL A 143 15.32 7.25 14.60
CA VAL A 143 14.91 6.79 13.26
C VAL A 143 13.79 5.77 13.44
N SER A 144 12.69 5.96 12.71
CA SER A 144 11.66 4.95 12.53
C SER A 144 12.00 4.13 11.31
N GLN A 145 12.19 2.83 11.52
CA GLN A 145 12.48 1.86 10.47
C GLN A 145 11.85 0.50 10.83
N PRO A 146 11.52 -0.33 9.83
CA PRO A 146 11.05 -1.69 10.06
C PRO A 146 12.11 -2.56 10.73
N GLN A 147 11.70 -3.70 11.26
CA GLN A 147 12.67 -4.74 11.66
C GLN A 147 13.19 -5.45 10.41
N LEU A 148 14.48 -5.78 10.38
CA LEU A 148 15.09 -6.47 9.23
C LEU A 148 14.36 -7.80 8.95
N GLY A 149 13.91 -7.98 7.71
CA GLY A 149 13.19 -9.17 7.26
C GLY A 149 11.71 -9.21 7.66
N SER A 150 11.17 -8.13 8.21
CA SER A 150 9.74 -8.04 8.57
C SER A 150 8.84 -7.78 7.34
N SER A 151 7.53 -7.82 7.53
CA SER A 151 6.56 -7.68 6.43
C SER A 151 6.52 -6.29 5.80
N CYS A 152 6.89 -5.25 6.56
CA CYS A 152 6.96 -3.87 6.07
C CYS A 152 8.40 -3.42 5.78
N ASP A 153 9.35 -4.36 5.85
CA ASP A 153 10.69 -4.16 5.30
C ASP A 153 10.60 -4.35 3.78
N PHE A 154 10.81 -3.27 3.03
CA PHE A 154 10.58 -3.22 1.60
C PHE A 154 11.31 -4.33 0.84
N ASN A 155 12.56 -4.63 1.25
CA ASN A 155 13.31 -5.76 0.72
C ASN A 155 13.83 -6.64 1.88
N PRO A 156 13.01 -7.61 2.34
CA PRO A 156 13.33 -8.38 3.54
C PRO A 156 14.52 -9.35 3.36
N CYS A 157 15.08 -9.42 2.14
CA CYS A 157 16.20 -10.27 1.78
C CYS A 157 17.53 -9.51 1.65
N ASP A 158 17.55 -8.20 1.91
CA ASP A 158 18.80 -7.43 1.96
C ASP A 158 19.22 -7.08 3.40
N GLU A 159 20.08 -6.08 3.57
CA GLU A 159 20.65 -5.67 4.86
C GLU A 159 20.09 -4.31 5.34
N TRP A 160 19.18 -3.69 4.58
CA TRP A 160 18.62 -2.38 4.83
C TRP A 160 17.22 -2.51 5.43
N THR A 161 16.87 -1.63 6.36
CA THR A 161 15.56 -1.62 7.00
C THR A 161 14.80 -0.39 6.54
N ASN A 162 14.11 -0.48 5.41
CA ASN A 162 13.40 0.65 4.83
C ASN A 162 11.93 0.31 4.65
N TYR A 163 11.05 1.25 4.97
CA TYR A 163 9.67 1.18 4.48
C TYR A 163 9.67 1.37 2.97
N GLY A 164 8.59 0.98 2.30
CA GLY A 164 8.43 1.25 0.89
C GLY A 164 6.99 1.48 0.46
N VAL A 165 6.86 2.11 -0.69
CA VAL A 165 5.59 2.41 -1.35
C VAL A 165 5.76 2.26 -2.85
N SER A 166 4.74 1.70 -3.52
CA SER A 166 4.64 1.63 -4.97
C SER A 166 3.58 2.61 -5.44
N ILE A 167 3.90 3.43 -6.45
CA ILE A 167 3.02 4.47 -6.97
C ILE A 167 2.61 4.09 -8.38
N GLU A 168 1.37 3.62 -8.51
CA GLU A 168 0.81 3.20 -9.78
C GLU A 168 0.17 4.37 -10.54
N GLU A 169 0.05 4.23 -11.86
CA GLU A 169 -0.47 5.31 -12.72
C GLU A 169 -1.97 5.56 -12.51
N GLU A 170 -2.74 4.52 -12.20
CA GLU A 170 -4.17 4.58 -11.91
C GLU A 170 -4.53 5.30 -10.61
N LEU A 171 -3.60 5.39 -9.65
CA LEU A 171 -3.88 6.05 -8.38
C LEU A 171 -4.00 7.56 -8.61
N GLU A 172 -5.05 8.18 -8.10
CA GLU A 172 -5.12 9.65 -8.06
C GLU A 172 -4.27 10.23 -6.93
N HIS A 173 -4.17 9.48 -5.82
CA HIS A 173 -3.42 9.81 -4.62
C HIS A 173 -2.99 8.50 -3.93
N ALA A 174 -1.74 8.43 -3.47
CA ALA A 174 -1.25 7.29 -2.71
C ALA A 174 -1.13 7.65 -1.22
N TYR A 175 -1.57 6.75 -0.35
CA TYR A 175 -1.42 6.88 1.10
C TYR A 175 -0.48 5.77 1.55
N VAL A 176 0.53 6.13 2.33
CA VAL A 176 1.45 5.15 2.93
C VAL A 176 0.80 4.57 4.18
N ASP A 177 1.02 3.28 4.41
CA ASP A 177 0.69 2.60 5.67
C ASP A 177 1.14 3.39 6.91
N LEU A 178 0.20 3.72 7.78
CA LEU A 178 0.50 4.40 9.04
C LEU A 178 1.02 3.40 10.08
N HIS A 179 2.34 3.21 10.11
CA HIS A 179 2.98 2.36 11.10
C HIS A 179 3.22 3.06 12.44
N CYS A 180 3.11 2.30 13.54
CA CYS A 180 3.58 2.78 14.84
C CYS A 180 5.10 2.93 14.78
N TRP A 181 5.62 3.96 15.45
CA TRP A 181 7.05 4.25 15.48
C TRP A 181 7.93 3.00 15.61
N ASN A 182 8.78 2.77 14.61
CA ASN A 182 9.78 1.70 14.57
C ASN A 182 9.19 0.28 14.67
N THR A 183 7.99 0.09 14.11
CA THR A 183 7.32 -1.21 13.99
C THR A 183 6.72 -1.40 12.59
N CYS A 184 6.20 -2.61 12.33
CA CYS A 184 5.29 -2.88 11.20
C CYS A 184 3.82 -2.91 11.60
N ASN A 185 3.51 -2.65 12.86
CA ASN A 185 2.11 -2.61 13.28
C ASN A 185 1.49 -1.34 12.73
N LEU A 186 0.31 -1.46 12.13
CA LEU A 186 -0.49 -0.31 11.75
C LEU A 186 -1.14 0.29 13.01
N CYS A 187 -1.20 1.61 13.11
CA CYS A 187 -1.86 2.36 14.20
C CYS A 187 -2.97 3.29 13.70
N GLY A 188 -3.31 3.23 12.42
CA GLY A 188 -4.39 4.00 11.85
C GLY A 188 -4.30 3.99 10.34
N ASP A 189 -4.97 4.97 9.74
CA ASP A 189 -5.05 5.15 8.30
C ASP A 189 -4.91 6.64 7.96
N LEU A 190 -4.13 6.94 6.92
CA LEU A 190 -3.90 8.29 6.41
C LEU A 190 -4.93 8.71 5.36
N ASN A 191 -5.68 7.76 4.79
CA ASN A 191 -6.65 8.05 3.76
C ASN A 191 -7.92 8.67 4.40
N PRO A 192 -8.22 9.97 4.17
CA PRO A 192 -9.40 10.59 4.75
C PRO A 192 -10.72 10.08 4.14
N ASN A 193 -10.63 9.38 3.01
CA ASN A 193 -11.76 8.78 2.31
C ASN A 193 -11.87 7.28 2.58
N SER A 194 -10.98 6.69 3.39
CA SER A 194 -11.25 5.35 3.86
C SER A 194 -12.51 5.43 4.70
N CYS A 195 -13.56 4.76 4.21
CA CYS A 195 -14.61 4.39 5.14
C CYS A 195 -13.97 3.39 6.11
N PRO A 196 -14.39 3.33 7.38
CA PRO A 196 -13.98 2.26 8.28
C PRO A 196 -14.40 0.83 7.82
N ALA A 197 -14.88 0.69 6.58
CA ALA A 197 -15.15 -0.54 5.85
C ALA A 197 -14.40 -0.63 4.49
N ASP A 198 -13.32 0.14 4.30
CA ASP A 198 -12.39 -0.05 3.18
C ASP A 198 -11.51 -1.25 3.51
N LEU A 199 -11.97 -2.44 3.07
CA LEU A 199 -11.38 -3.74 3.37
C LEU A 199 -10.12 -3.98 2.54
N ASP A 200 -9.08 -3.17 2.72
CA ASP A 200 -7.77 -3.44 2.09
C ASP A 200 -6.91 -4.40 2.93
N GLY A 201 -7.39 -4.88 4.07
CA GLY A 201 -6.70 -5.97 4.80
C GLY A 201 -7.45 -6.64 5.95
N VAL A 202 -6.72 -7.51 6.66
CA VAL A 202 -7.16 -8.12 7.93
C VAL A 202 -7.23 -7.05 9.04
N ASN A 203 -6.60 -5.88 8.82
CA ASN A 203 -6.43 -4.83 9.81
C ASN A 203 -7.75 -4.14 10.21
N ASP A 204 -8.65 -3.89 9.26
CA ASP A 204 -9.94 -3.24 9.53
C ASP A 204 -10.79 -4.12 10.44
N VAL A 205 -10.71 -5.43 10.24
CA VAL A 205 -11.39 -6.42 11.09
C VAL A 205 -10.81 -6.37 12.50
N LEU A 206 -9.50 -6.20 12.63
CA LEU A 206 -8.84 -6.09 13.93
C LEU A 206 -9.14 -4.77 14.64
N MET A 207 -9.26 -3.66 13.92
CA MET A 207 -9.68 -2.37 14.48
C MET A 207 -11.11 -2.45 15.01
N LEU A 208 -12.05 -2.97 14.21
CA LEU A 208 -13.45 -3.12 14.62
C LEU A 208 -13.58 -4.08 15.81
N LEU A 209 -12.86 -5.21 15.80
CA LEU A 209 -12.84 -6.14 16.93
C LEU A 209 -12.17 -5.53 18.18
N GLY A 210 -11.23 -4.61 18.01
CA GLY A 210 -10.56 -3.89 19.09
C GLY A 210 -11.49 -2.93 19.83
N GLU A 211 -12.43 -2.30 19.12
CA GLU A 211 -13.44 -1.42 19.70
C GLU A 211 -14.75 -2.14 20.04
N PHE A 212 -14.87 -3.46 19.86
CA PHE A 212 -16.11 -4.19 20.13
C PHE A 212 -16.63 -3.98 21.57
N GLY A 213 -17.81 -3.38 21.70
CA GLY A 213 -18.39 -2.97 22.97
C GLY A 213 -18.11 -1.51 23.37
N CYS A 214 -17.46 -0.72 22.51
CA CYS A 214 -17.33 0.72 22.67
C CYS A 214 -18.72 1.39 22.68
N SER A 215 -18.86 2.46 23.47
CA SER A 215 -20.11 3.22 23.61
C SER A 215 -19.93 4.74 23.77
N VAL A 216 -18.70 5.24 23.58
CA VAL A 216 -18.34 6.66 23.65
C VAL A 216 -17.17 6.88 22.70
N ASP A 217 -17.29 7.87 21.81
CA ASP A 217 -16.25 8.28 20.85
C ASP A 217 -15.66 7.11 20.05
N CYS A 218 -16.53 6.20 19.60
CA CYS A 218 -16.12 5.01 18.84
C CYS A 218 -15.80 5.38 17.40
N THR A 219 -14.68 4.88 16.90
CA THR A 219 -14.20 5.15 15.54
C THR A 219 -14.71 4.11 14.54
N THR A 220 -15.14 2.94 15.01
CA THR A 220 -15.65 1.84 14.16
C THR A 220 -17.15 1.55 14.31
N ASP A 221 -17.94 2.55 14.69
CA ASP A 221 -19.42 2.52 14.63
C ASP A 221 -19.85 2.82 13.19
N LEU A 222 -20.13 1.77 12.44
CA LEU A 222 -20.42 1.81 11.00
C LEU A 222 -21.87 2.16 10.72
N ASP A 223 -22.79 1.77 11.60
CA ASP A 223 -24.22 1.98 11.42
C ASP A 223 -24.74 3.28 12.08
N GLY A 224 -23.89 3.93 12.89
CA GLY A 224 -24.11 5.23 13.51
C GLY A 224 -25.04 5.18 14.71
N ASP A 225 -25.19 4.03 15.35
CA ASP A 225 -26.06 3.84 16.52
C ASP A 225 -25.42 4.27 17.86
N GLY A 226 -24.14 4.67 17.82
CA GLY A 226 -23.35 5.15 18.94
C GLY A 226 -22.65 4.05 19.73
N VAL A 227 -22.69 2.79 19.27
CA VAL A 227 -21.94 1.68 19.88
C VAL A 227 -21.26 0.83 18.81
N VAL A 228 -20.17 0.16 19.17
CA VAL A 228 -19.58 -0.87 18.30
C VAL A 228 -20.10 -2.22 18.75
N ALA A 229 -20.94 -2.85 17.93
CA ALA A 229 -21.66 -4.06 18.23
C ALA A 229 -21.65 -5.05 17.05
N ILE A 230 -22.47 -6.09 17.17
CA ILE A 230 -22.63 -7.09 16.11
C ILE A 230 -23.22 -6.49 14.83
N GLY A 231 -23.92 -5.35 14.92
CA GLY A 231 -24.44 -4.60 13.76
C GLY A 231 -23.30 -4.17 12.86
N ASP A 232 -22.30 -3.49 13.43
CA ASP A 232 -21.09 -3.06 12.73
C ASP A 232 -20.30 -4.23 12.15
N VAL A 233 -20.15 -5.32 12.91
CA VAL A 233 -19.49 -6.54 12.38
C VAL A 233 -20.24 -7.07 11.15
N LEU A 234 -21.57 -7.07 11.17
CA LEU A 234 -22.37 -7.58 10.07
C LEU A 234 -22.39 -6.63 8.87
N ASP A 235 -22.38 -5.33 9.10
CA ASP A 235 -22.26 -4.32 8.05
C ASP A 235 -20.88 -4.39 7.39
N MET A 236 -19.82 -4.58 8.19
CA MET A 236 -18.48 -4.83 7.71
C MET A 236 -18.40 -6.10 6.84
N LEU A 237 -18.92 -7.23 7.33
CA LEU A 237 -18.96 -8.49 6.59
C LEU A 237 -19.89 -8.43 5.36
N GLY A 238 -20.88 -7.53 5.37
CA GLY A 238 -21.80 -7.30 4.26
C GLY A 238 -21.18 -6.53 3.09
N MET A 239 -20.11 -5.78 3.33
CA MET A 239 -19.34 -5.08 2.28
C MET A 239 -18.26 -5.96 1.64
N PHE A 240 -17.99 -7.14 2.21
CA PHE A 240 -17.03 -8.11 1.66
C PHE A 240 -17.49 -8.60 0.27
N GLY A 241 -16.83 -8.12 -0.78
CA GLY A 241 -17.08 -8.53 -2.16
C GLY A 241 -17.88 -7.55 -3.02
N GLU A 242 -18.18 -6.34 -2.54
CA GLU A 242 -18.65 -5.25 -3.42
C GLU A 242 -17.48 -4.38 -3.89
N SER A 243 -17.15 -4.47 -5.18
CA SER A 243 -16.29 -3.48 -5.85
C SER A 243 -17.03 -2.14 -5.88
N ARG A 244 -16.53 -1.13 -5.15
CA ARG A 244 -17.07 0.24 -5.29
C ARG A 244 -16.50 0.91 -6.56
N PRO A 245 -17.32 1.72 -7.26
CA PRO A 245 -16.98 2.34 -8.53
C PRO A 245 -15.93 3.45 -8.41
#